data_AF-A0A2E3NK68-F1
#
_entry.id   AF-A0A2E3NK68-F1
#
_cell.length_a   1.000
_cell.length_b   1.000
_cell.length_c   1.000
_cell.angle_alpha   90.00
_cell.angle_beta   90.00
_cell.angle_gamma   90.00
#
_symmetry.space_group_name_H-M   'P 1'
#
loop_
_entity.id
_entity.type
_entity.pdbx_description
1 polymer ?
#
loop_
_entity_poly.entity_id
_entity_poly.type
_entity_poly.pdbx_seq_one_letter_code
_entity_poly.pdbx_strand_id
1 'polypeptide(L)'
;MLRNNGKITSSLLMALDVVLSTVICLGLLHWTELSGVSDPFVEAGSSTMLLAVTACLVWPFTFQQLDVYASVRTLGLWDVTRRLLVSGCVVATILGAVAFASDVPISREFPFVCAAAQGVALS
;
A
#
# COMPACT_ATOMS: atom_id res chain seq x y z
N MET A 1 -6.94 -28.35 14.55
CA MET A 1 -8.02 -27.37 14.26
C MET A 1 -7.55 -25.90 14.41
N LEU A 2 -6.76 -25.55 15.43
CA LEU A 2 -6.19 -24.19 15.60
C LEU A 2 -5.39 -23.64 14.39
N ARG A 3 -4.67 -24.52 13.68
CA ARG A 3 -3.86 -24.14 12.51
C ARG A 3 -4.67 -23.75 11.27
N ASN A 4 -5.94 -24.19 11.17
CA ASN A 4 -6.81 -23.83 10.05
C ASN A 4 -7.44 -22.44 10.27
N ASN A 5 -7.83 -22.15 11.50
CA ASN A 5 -8.39 -20.85 11.86
C ASN A 5 -7.34 -19.74 11.68
N GLY A 6 -6.09 -19.96 12.09
CA GLY A 6 -5.02 -18.97 11.88
C GLY A 6 -4.74 -18.63 10.41
N LYS A 7 -4.88 -19.60 9.49
CA LYS A 7 -4.77 -19.35 8.05
C LYS A 7 -5.94 -18.53 7.51
N ILE A 8 -7.16 -18.83 7.97
CA ILE A 8 -8.36 -18.09 7.57
C ILE A 8 -8.30 -16.64 8.06
N THR A 9 -7.88 -16.42 9.31
CA THR A 9 -7.74 -15.06 9.87
C THR A 9 -6.66 -14.26 9.14
N SER A 10 -5.52 -14.87 8.85
CA SER A 10 -4.46 -14.21 8.07
C SER A 10 -4.91 -13.87 6.65
N SER A 11 -5.66 -14.76 5.99
CA SER A 11 -6.19 -14.49 4.64
C SER A 11 -7.24 -13.38 4.65
N LEU A 12 -8.09 -13.31 5.67
CA LEU A 12 -9.08 -12.24 5.83
C LEU A 12 -8.43 -10.89 6.10
N LEU A 13 -7.40 -10.85 6.96
CA LEU A 13 -6.61 -9.64 7.21
C LEU A 13 -5.92 -9.14 5.94
N MET A 14 -5.34 -10.07 5.17
CA MET A 14 -4.69 -9.71 3.92
C MET A 14 -5.68 -9.17 2.88
N ALA A 15 -6.88 -9.77 2.78
CA ALA A 15 -7.94 -9.26 1.91
C ALA A 15 -8.44 -7.88 2.36
N LEU A 16 -8.59 -7.66 3.67
CA LEU A 16 -8.96 -6.38 4.24
C LEU A 16 -7.91 -5.30 3.91
N ASP A 17 -6.62 -5.62 4.05
CA ASP A 17 -5.52 -4.70 3.74
C ASP A 17 -5.45 -4.35 2.25
N VAL A 18 -5.72 -5.31 1.36
CA VAL A 18 -5.84 -5.03 -0.08
C VAL A 18 -6.98 -4.04 -0.33
N VAL A 19 -8.15 -4.25 0.28
CA VAL A 19 -9.32 -3.37 0.11
C VAL A 19 -9.03 -1.97 0.64
N LEU A 20 -8.51 -1.84 1.86
CA LEU A 20 -8.15 -0.54 2.44
C LEU A 20 -7.04 0.16 1.64
N SER A 21 -5.99 -0.55 1.23
CA SER A 21 -4.94 0.00 0.37
C SER A 21 -5.50 0.52 -0.95
N THR A 22 -6.49 -0.17 -1.51
CA THR A 22 -7.22 0.26 -2.72
C THR A 22 -8.00 1.53 -2.48
N VAL A 23 -8.78 1.60 -1.38
CA VAL A 23 -9.57 2.80 -1.04
C VAL A 23 -8.66 4.01 -0.81
N ILE A 24 -7.54 3.83 -0.10
CA ILE A 24 -6.57 4.90 0.17
C ILE A 24 -5.94 5.38 -1.15
N CYS A 25 -5.47 4.45 -1.99
CA CYS A 25 -4.83 4.81 -3.26
C CYS A 25 -5.82 5.51 -4.21
N LEU A 26 -7.04 4.99 -4.35
CA LEU A 26 -8.08 5.60 -5.17
C LEU A 26 -8.52 6.97 -4.64
N GLY A 27 -8.65 7.12 -3.32
CA GLY A 27 -8.98 8.38 -2.67
C GLY A 27 -7.91 9.44 -2.90
N LEU A 28 -6.63 9.06 -2.80
CA LEU A 28 -5.50 9.95 -3.09
C LEU A 28 -5.38 10.28 -4.58
N LEU A 29 -5.74 9.36 -5.49
CA LEU A 29 -5.78 9.64 -6.93
C LEU A 29 -6.88 10.64 -7.29
N HIS A 30 -8.03 10.60 -6.60
CA HIS A 30 -9.09 11.60 -6.79
C HIS A 30 -8.75 12.97 -6.16
N TRP A 31 -7.69 13.05 -5.36
CA TRP A 31 -7.21 14.31 -4.81
C TRP A 31 -6.37 15.03 -5.87
N THR A 32 -7.00 15.93 -6.62
CA THR A 32 -6.43 16.63 -7.80
C THR A 32 -5.12 17.36 -7.52
N GLU A 33 -4.91 17.92 -6.33
CA GLU A 33 -3.63 18.55 -5.96
C GLU A 33 -2.47 17.56 -5.82
N LEU A 34 -2.77 16.30 -5.47
CA LEU A 34 -1.80 15.23 -5.26
C LEU A 34 -1.60 14.38 -6.51
N SER A 35 -2.65 14.16 -7.28
CA SER A 35 -2.54 13.51 -8.58
C SER A 35 -1.96 14.46 -9.63
N GLY A 36 -2.14 15.78 -9.48
CA GLY A 36 -1.76 16.76 -10.50
C GLY A 36 -2.63 16.69 -11.77
N VAL A 37 -3.70 15.90 -11.73
CA VAL A 37 -4.53 15.53 -12.88
C VAL A 37 -6.02 15.59 -12.51
N SER A 38 -6.82 16.22 -13.38
CA SER A 38 -8.26 16.42 -13.19
C SER A 38 -9.03 15.11 -13.19
N ASP A 39 -8.64 14.17 -14.07
CA ASP A 39 -9.28 12.87 -14.20
C ASP A 39 -8.25 11.76 -14.52
N PRO A 40 -7.64 11.16 -13.47
CA PRO A 40 -6.46 10.30 -13.60
C PRO A 40 -6.72 9.01 -14.38
N PHE A 41 -7.97 8.55 -14.44
CA PHE A 41 -8.36 7.37 -15.21
C PHE A 41 -8.65 7.68 -16.68
N VAL A 42 -8.96 8.93 -17.01
CA VAL A 42 -9.20 9.37 -18.38
C VAL A 42 -7.90 9.80 -19.05
N GLU A 43 -7.03 10.53 -18.33
CA GLU A 43 -5.78 11.06 -18.88
C GLU A 43 -4.63 10.03 -18.91
N ALA A 44 -4.49 9.20 -17.87
CA ALA A 44 -3.39 8.24 -17.74
C ALA A 44 -3.83 6.77 -17.88
N GLY A 45 -5.14 6.49 -17.83
CA GLY A 45 -5.75 5.21 -18.19
C GLY A 45 -5.09 3.97 -17.56
N SER A 46 -4.47 3.15 -18.41
CA SER A 46 -3.86 1.87 -18.02
C SER A 46 -2.64 2.03 -17.11
N SER A 47 -1.92 3.15 -17.20
CA SER A 47 -0.72 3.42 -16.39
C SER A 47 -1.09 3.76 -14.94
N THR A 48 -2.16 4.52 -14.73
CA THR A 48 -2.76 4.78 -13.41
C THR A 48 -3.36 3.52 -12.80
N MET A 49 -3.96 2.66 -13.61
CA MET A 49 -4.40 1.33 -13.15
C MET A 49 -3.21 0.47 -12.70
N LEU A 50 -2.11 0.44 -13.46
CA LEU A 50 -0.91 -0.31 -13.11
C LEU A 50 -0.34 0.17 -11.75
N LEU A 51 -0.25 1.49 -11.57
CA LEU A 51 0.19 2.09 -10.32
C LEU A 51 -0.74 1.72 -9.16
N ALA A 52 -2.06 1.85 -9.34
CA ALA A 52 -3.05 1.54 -8.32
C ALA A 52 -2.97 0.06 -7.91
N VAL A 53 -2.94 -0.87 -8.88
CA VAL A 53 -2.78 -2.31 -8.62
C VAL A 53 -1.48 -2.57 -7.86
N THR A 54 -0.39 -1.90 -8.25
CA THR A 54 0.89 -2.07 -7.57
C THR A 54 0.83 -1.56 -6.12
N ALA A 55 0.17 -0.42 -5.86
CA ALA A 55 -0.02 0.11 -4.51
C ALA A 55 -0.84 -0.83 -3.63
N CYS A 56 -1.87 -1.47 -4.20
CA CYS A 56 -2.73 -2.40 -3.49
C CYS A 56 -2.04 -3.73 -3.14
N LEU A 57 -1.07 -4.16 -3.93
CA LEU A 57 -0.40 -5.45 -3.77
C LEU A 57 0.91 -5.35 -2.99
N VAL A 58 1.68 -4.28 -3.22
CA VAL A 58 3.00 -4.12 -2.59
C VAL A 58 2.88 -4.06 -1.08
N TRP A 59 1.91 -3.32 -0.54
CA TRP A 59 1.72 -3.18 0.90
C TRP A 59 1.48 -4.52 1.64
N PRO A 60 0.41 -5.29 1.33
CA PRO A 60 0.16 -6.58 1.98
C PRO A 60 1.27 -7.60 1.70
N PHE A 61 1.93 -7.53 0.53
CA PHE A 61 3.08 -8.38 0.22
C PHE A 61 4.27 -8.08 1.13
N THR A 62 4.62 -6.80 1.34
CA THR A 62 5.66 -6.43 2.30
C THR A 62 5.32 -6.83 3.73
N PHE A 63 4.07 -6.69 4.16
CA PHE A 63 3.65 -7.09 5.51
C PHE A 63 3.72 -8.61 5.72
N GLN A 64 3.39 -9.38 4.68
CA GLN A 64 3.54 -10.83 4.69
C GLN A 64 5.02 -11.24 4.76
N GLN A 65 5.90 -10.61 3.98
CA GLN A 65 7.34 -10.91 4.03
C GLN A 65 8.00 -10.48 5.34
N LEU A 66 7.53 -9.39 5.93
CA LEU A 66 7.99 -8.90 7.23
C LEU A 66 7.35 -9.66 8.40
N ASP A 67 6.56 -10.70 8.14
CA ASP A 67 5.89 -11.56 9.12
C ASP A 67 5.09 -10.77 10.19
N VAL A 68 4.55 -9.61 9.79
CA VAL A 68 3.82 -8.71 10.69
C VAL A 68 2.54 -9.39 11.15
N TYR A 69 1.82 -10.06 10.24
CA TYR A 69 0.55 -10.73 10.56
C TYR A 69 0.66 -11.89 11.56
N ALA A 70 1.77 -12.64 11.56
CA ALA A 70 1.96 -13.74 12.51
C ALA A 70 2.45 -13.25 13.89
N SER A 71 3.10 -12.09 13.93
CA SER A 71 3.84 -11.61 15.10
C SER A 71 3.15 -10.47 15.88
N VAL A 72 1.92 -10.09 15.53
CA VAL A 72 1.13 -9.05 16.23
C VAL A 72 0.95 -9.37 17.73
N ARG A 73 1.01 -10.66 18.12
CA ARG A 73 0.83 -11.08 19.52
C ARG A 73 2.10 -11.08 20.39
N THR A 74 3.29 -10.92 19.81
CA THR A 74 4.57 -11.09 20.54
C THR A 74 5.58 -9.97 20.33
N LEU A 75 5.38 -9.08 19.36
CA LEU A 75 6.30 -7.98 19.09
C LEU A 75 5.98 -6.74 19.93
N GLY A 76 7.03 -6.08 20.42
CA GLY A 76 6.91 -4.77 21.03
C GLY A 76 6.56 -3.70 19.99
N LEU A 77 5.92 -2.61 20.44
CA LEU A 77 5.57 -1.45 19.61
C LEU A 77 6.74 -0.96 18.74
N TRP A 78 7.96 -0.97 19.29
CA TRP A 78 9.16 -0.53 18.57
C TRP A 78 9.50 -1.41 17.35
N ASP A 79 9.34 -2.72 17.47
CA ASP A 79 9.60 -3.64 16.35
C ASP A 79 8.54 -3.49 15.26
N VAL A 80 7.28 -3.22 15.66
CA VAL A 80 6.18 -2.94 14.73
C VAL A 80 6.45 -1.63 13.98
N THR A 81 6.80 -0.55 14.70
CA THR A 81 7.14 0.74 14.07
C THR A 81 8.33 0.64 13.12
N ARG A 82 9.37 -0.11 13.48
CA ARG A 82 10.52 -0.33 12.60
C ARG A 82 10.13 -1.08 11.33
N ARG A 83 9.29 -2.13 11.43
CA ARG A 83 8.81 -2.90 10.27
C ARG A 83 7.91 -2.04 9.38
N LEU A 84 7.05 -1.20 9.96
CA LEU A 84 6.22 -0.21 9.24
C LEU A 84 7.07 0.82 8.48
N LEU A 85 8.13 1.34 9.09
CA LEU A 85 9.03 2.28 8.42
C LEU A 85 9.73 1.62 7.22
N VAL A 86 10.23 0.40 7.41
CA VAL A 86 10.89 -0.35 6.33
C VAL A 86 9.90 -0.68 5.21
N SER A 87 8.68 -1.13 5.54
CA SER A 87 7.66 -1.40 4.52
C SER A 87 7.28 -0.13 3.76
N GLY A 88 7.07 0.98 4.46
CA GLY A 88 6.75 2.27 3.86
C GLY A 88 7.83 2.74 2.88
N CYS A 89 9.11 2.60 3.23
CA CYS A 89 10.22 2.90 2.32
C CYS A 89 10.22 1.99 1.09
N VAL A 90 10.00 0.69 1.26
CA VAL A 90 9.93 -0.26 0.14
C VAL A 90 8.74 0.06 -0.77
N VAL A 91 7.57 0.34 -0.21
CA VAL A 91 6.37 0.70 -0.96
C VAL A 91 6.58 1.98 -1.75
N ALA A 92 7.08 3.04 -1.11
CA ALA A 92 7.35 4.31 -1.77
C ALA A 92 8.36 4.16 -2.91
N THR A 93 9.39 3.33 -2.72
CA THR A 93 10.40 3.04 -3.76
C THR A 93 9.80 2.30 -4.95
N ILE A 94 9.00 1.26 -4.69
CA ILE A 94 8.35 0.48 -5.77
C ILE A 94 7.34 1.35 -6.52
N LEU A 95 6.50 2.11 -5.80
CA LEU A 95 5.54 3.01 -6.42
C LEU A 95 6.22 4.12 -7.22
N GLY A 96 7.31 4.70 -6.71
CA GLY A 96 8.11 5.67 -7.44
C GLY A 96 8.74 5.09 -8.71
N ALA A 97 9.27 3.87 -8.62
CA ALA A 97 9.85 3.17 -9.78
C ALA A 97 8.80 2.83 -10.84
N VAL A 98 7.60 2.39 -10.42
CA VAL A 98 6.48 2.13 -11.34
C VAL A 98 5.99 3.42 -11.97
N ALA A 99 5.72 4.46 -11.17
CA ALA A 99 5.32 5.78 -11.67
C ALA A 99 6.28 6.32 -12.73
N PHE A 100 7.60 6.19 -12.48
CA PHE A 100 8.64 6.58 -13.42
C PHE A 100 8.67 5.71 -14.69
N ALA A 101 8.56 4.39 -14.53
CA ALA A 101 8.62 3.46 -15.67
C ALA A 101 7.39 3.53 -16.58
N SER A 102 6.23 3.92 -16.05
CA SER A 102 4.97 4.01 -16.79
C SER A 102 4.56 5.45 -17.14
N ASP A 103 5.47 6.43 -17.00
CA ASP A 103 5.25 7.85 -17.34
C ASP A 103 3.93 8.42 -16.78
N VAL A 104 3.56 8.03 -15.55
CA VAL A 104 2.29 8.47 -14.97
C VAL A 104 2.43 9.93 -14.54
N PRO A 105 1.53 10.83 -14.97
CA PRO A 105 1.49 12.22 -14.53
C PRO A 105 0.95 12.29 -13.09
N ILE A 106 1.79 11.94 -12.11
CA ILE A 106 1.50 12.03 -10.68
C ILE A 106 2.56 12.86 -9.99
N SER A 107 2.16 13.55 -8.93
CA SER A 107 3.12 14.30 -8.11
C SER A 107 4.18 13.37 -7.54
N ARG A 108 5.41 13.86 -7.40
CA ARG A 108 6.53 13.11 -6.79
C ARG A 108 6.26 12.74 -5.33
N GLU A 109 5.33 13.44 -4.69
CA GLU A 109 4.95 13.25 -3.30
C GLU A 109 3.95 12.11 -3.12
N PHE A 110 3.18 11.77 -4.17
CA PHE A 110 2.18 10.72 -4.17
C PHE A 110 2.65 9.39 -3.56
N PRO A 111 3.78 8.78 -3.96
CA PRO A 111 4.22 7.50 -3.38
C PRO A 111 4.52 7.57 -1.88
N PHE A 112 5.01 8.71 -1.39
CA PHE A 112 5.29 8.92 0.03
C PHE A 112 4.01 9.15 0.83
N VAL A 113 3.10 9.97 0.31
CA VAL A 113 1.79 10.24 0.93
C VAL A 113 0.93 8.98 0.93
N CYS A 114 0.95 8.19 -0.14
CA CYS A 114 0.27 6.91 -0.23
C CYS A 114 0.82 5.92 0.81
N ALA A 115 2.14 5.76 0.89
CA ALA A 115 2.77 4.90 1.88
C ALA A 115 2.51 5.37 3.33
N ALA A 116 2.50 6.68 3.58
CA ALA A 116 2.20 7.23 4.90
C ALA A 116 0.72 7.01 5.28
N ALA A 117 -0.21 7.24 4.36
CA ALA A 117 -1.64 7.02 4.59
C ALA A 117 -1.96 5.54 4.81
N GLN A 118 -1.33 4.64 4.03
CA GLN A 118 -1.40 3.20 4.26
C GLN A 118 -0.78 2.83 5.61
N GLY A 119 0.37 3.41 5.96
CA GLY A 119 1.04 3.25 7.24
C GLY A 119 0.16 3.62 8.43
N VAL A 120 -0.56 4.74 8.37
CA VAL A 120 -1.44 5.21 9.47
C VAL A 120 -2.74 4.42 9.53
N ALA A 121 -3.32 4.08 8.39
CA ALA A 121 -4.62 3.39 8.35
C ALA A 121 -4.53 1.89 8.66
N LEU A 122 -3.34 1.29 8.45
CA LEU A 122 -3.12 -0.16 8.54
C LEU A 122 -2.16 -0.57 9.68
N SER A 123 -1.62 0.39 10.46
CA SER A 123 -0.86 0.13 11.70
C SER A 123 -1.76 -0.10 12.90
#